data_AF-A0A9N9UCR6-F1
#
_entry.id   AF-A0A9N9UCR6-F1
#
_cell.length_a   1.000
_cell.length_b   1.000
_cell.length_c   1.000
_cell.angle_alpha   90.00
_cell.angle_beta   90.00
_cell.angle_gamma   90.00
#
_symmetry.space_group_name_H-M   'P 1'
#
loop_
_entity.id
_entity.type
_entity.pdbx_description
1 polymer ?
#
loop_
_entity_poly.entity_id
_entity_poly.type
_entity_poly.pdbx_seq_one_letter_code
_entity_poly.pdbx_strand_id
1 'polypeptide(L)'
;MPTHLLFKVVCFGLGSLGWSIEIEDERYVPADRVYSAIVQHAAALTIAKVIGKRLHVGGLTVFCQDPIYNNADKRVLAESGIQVVDGRGGLAFTYIDENTFVLSYHPNIPVKQVVANLRLYLYPKVKKHLATTKASSSTTTPCLPTKNW
;
A
#
# COMPACT_ATOMS: atom_id res chain seq x y z
N MET A 1 6.02 12.24 21.48
CA MET A 1 5.84 10.82 21.14
C MET A 1 6.30 10.63 19.71
N PRO A 2 7.21 9.68 19.40
CA PRO A 2 7.51 9.40 18.00
C PRO A 2 6.23 8.85 17.37
N THR A 3 5.67 9.58 16.41
CA THR A 3 4.60 9.06 15.55
C THR A 3 5.20 7.90 14.77
N HIS A 4 4.95 6.67 15.20
CA HIS A 4 5.25 5.51 14.37
C HIS A 4 4.44 5.70 13.08
N LEU A 5 5.14 6.08 12.01
CA LEU A 5 4.56 6.24 10.68
C LEU A 5 3.99 4.88 10.30
N LEU A 6 2.67 4.77 10.26
CA LEU A 6 2.01 3.53 9.87
C LEU A 6 2.21 3.34 8.37
N PHE A 7 3.19 2.50 8.02
CA PHE A 7 3.41 2.11 6.64
C PHE A 7 2.31 1.14 6.20
N LYS A 8 1.80 1.35 4.98
CA LYS A 8 0.74 0.53 4.40
C LYS A 8 0.99 0.31 2.91
N VAL A 9 0.40 -0.75 2.39
CA VAL A 9 0.36 -1.06 0.96
C VAL A 9 -1.05 -0.79 0.45
N VAL A 10 -1.18 -0.02 -0.63
CA VAL A 10 -2.47 0.21 -1.31
C VAL A 10 -2.37 -0.30 -2.74
N CYS A 11 -3.24 -1.22 -3.11
CA CYS A 11 -3.21 -1.93 -4.38
C CYS A 11 -4.43 -1.59 -5.25
N PHE A 12 -4.19 -1.44 -6.55
CA PHE A 12 -5.22 -1.18 -7.55
C PHE A 12 -5.15 -2.20 -8.68
N GLY A 13 -6.29 -2.83 -8.97
CA GLY A 13 -6.44 -3.66 -10.17
C GLY A 13 -5.71 -5.00 -10.10
N LEU A 14 -5.78 -5.73 -8.98
CA LEU A 14 -5.07 -7.01 -8.86
C LEU A 14 -5.82 -8.21 -9.49
N GLY A 15 -7.01 -7.99 -10.05
CA GLY A 15 -7.83 -9.00 -10.71
C GLY A 15 -8.63 -9.88 -9.75
N SER A 16 -9.70 -10.51 -10.24
CA SER A 16 -10.49 -11.45 -9.45
C SER A 16 -9.83 -12.83 -9.36
N LEU A 17 -10.02 -13.50 -8.24
CA LEU A 17 -9.60 -14.88 -7.98
C LEU A 17 -10.64 -15.89 -8.48
N GLY A 18 -11.89 -15.47 -8.67
CA GLY A 18 -13.03 -16.31 -9.03
C GLY A 18 -13.46 -16.24 -10.50
N TRP A 19 -12.72 -15.55 -11.36
CA TRP A 19 -13.10 -15.30 -12.76
C TRP A 19 -13.32 -16.55 -13.63
N SER A 20 -13.00 -17.75 -13.13
CA SER A 20 -13.24 -19.03 -13.79
C SER A 20 -14.61 -19.67 -13.51
N ILE A 21 -15.51 -19.04 -12.72
CA ILE A 21 -16.71 -19.72 -12.18
C ILE A 21 -18.06 -19.14 -12.65
N GLU A 22 -18.11 -17.92 -13.20
CA GLU A 22 -19.39 -17.24 -13.51
C GLU A 22 -19.48 -16.70 -14.94
N ILE A 23 -19.20 -17.53 -15.95
CA ILE A 23 -19.60 -17.20 -17.32
C ILE A 23 -20.39 -18.39 -17.88
N GLU A 24 -21.72 -18.30 -17.82
CA GLU A 24 -22.67 -19.18 -18.52
C GLU A 24 -22.59 -19.06 -20.06
N ASP A 25 -21.78 -18.13 -20.57
CA ASP A 25 -21.74 -17.73 -21.97
C ASP A 25 -20.31 -17.81 -22.53
N GLU A 26 -19.83 -19.05 -22.79
CA GLU A 26 -18.72 -19.50 -23.66
C GLU A 26 -17.39 -18.69 -23.75
N ARG A 27 -17.18 -17.63 -22.98
CA ARG A 27 -15.93 -16.86 -22.96
C ARG A 27 -15.00 -17.50 -21.96
N TYR A 28 -14.24 -18.47 -22.45
CA TYR A 28 -13.04 -19.00 -21.81
C TYR A 28 -12.25 -17.86 -21.16
N VAL A 29 -12.26 -17.79 -19.84
CA VAL A 29 -11.29 -16.98 -19.11
C VAL A 29 -10.01 -17.80 -19.07
N PRO A 30 -8.93 -17.35 -19.72
CA PRO A 30 -7.72 -18.13 -19.73
C PRO A 30 -7.19 -18.24 -18.29
N ALA A 31 -6.76 -19.45 -17.92
CA ALA A 31 -6.28 -19.77 -16.56
C ALA A 31 -5.13 -18.85 -16.12
N ASP A 32 -4.44 -18.24 -17.08
CA ASP A 32 -3.42 -17.22 -16.89
C ASP A 32 -3.94 -15.98 -16.12
N ARG A 33 -5.22 -15.59 -16.25
CA ARG A 33 -5.78 -14.42 -15.55
C ARG A 33 -5.95 -14.67 -14.07
N VAL A 34 -6.54 -15.83 -13.71
CA VAL A 34 -6.71 -16.22 -12.31
C VAL A 34 -5.34 -16.44 -11.67
N TYR A 35 -4.42 -17.11 -12.38
CA TYR A 35 -3.05 -17.30 -11.90
C TYR A 35 -2.33 -15.96 -11.70
N SER A 36 -2.45 -15.03 -12.66
CA SER A 36 -1.89 -13.68 -12.55
C SER A 36 -2.46 -12.94 -11.36
N ALA A 37 -3.77 -13.01 -11.13
CA ALA A 37 -4.40 -12.40 -9.97
C ALA A 37 -3.82 -12.99 -8.67
N ILE A 38 -3.74 -14.31 -8.53
CA ILE A 38 -3.14 -14.97 -7.37
C ILE A 38 -1.70 -14.47 -7.13
N VAL A 39 -0.87 -14.46 -8.17
CA VAL A 39 0.53 -14.00 -8.07
C VAL A 39 0.60 -12.53 -7.65
N GLN A 40 -0.27 -11.68 -8.17
CA GLN A 40 -0.30 -10.26 -7.81
C GLN A 40 -0.67 -10.02 -6.35
N HIS A 41 -1.68 -10.73 -5.82
CA HIS A 41 -2.03 -10.66 -4.39
C HIS A 41 -0.92 -11.21 -3.50
N ALA A 42 -0.33 -12.35 -3.89
CA ALA A 42 0.82 -12.93 -3.18
C ALA A 42 2.02 -11.97 -3.16
N ALA A 43 2.26 -11.24 -4.25
CA ALA A 43 3.29 -10.21 -4.32
C ALA A 43 2.99 -9.05 -3.35
N ALA A 44 1.75 -8.57 -3.28
CA ALA A 44 1.36 -7.52 -2.34
C ALA A 44 1.62 -7.92 -0.88
N LEU A 45 1.21 -9.13 -0.49
CA LEU A 45 1.48 -9.68 0.85
C LEU A 45 2.98 -9.86 1.13
N THR A 46 3.74 -10.33 0.13
CA THR A 46 5.19 -10.50 0.24
C THR A 46 5.89 -9.16 0.45
N ILE A 47 5.52 -8.14 -0.33
CA ILE A 47 6.04 -6.79 -0.20
C ILE A 47 5.74 -6.24 1.20
N ALA A 48 4.49 -6.35 1.66
CA ALA A 48 4.10 -5.91 3.00
C ALA A 48 4.93 -6.58 4.11
N LYS A 49 5.13 -7.90 4.00
CA LYS A 49 5.96 -8.68 4.94
C LYS A 49 7.43 -8.25 4.91
N VAL A 50 8.01 -8.07 3.72
CA VAL A 50 9.43 -7.69 3.58
C VAL A 50 9.68 -6.27 4.08
N ILE A 51 8.83 -5.32 3.72
CA ILE A 51 8.96 -3.93 4.19
C ILE A 51 8.76 -3.86 5.70
N GLY A 52 7.71 -4.47 6.23
CA GLY A 52 7.43 -4.45 7.66
C GLY A 52 8.56 -5.08 8.51
N LYS A 53 9.19 -6.16 8.01
CA LYS A 53 10.42 -6.73 8.62
C LYS A 53 11.57 -5.74 8.63
N ARG A 54 11.84 -5.05 7.51
CA ARG A 54 12.93 -4.06 7.40
C ARG A 54 12.71 -2.84 8.29
N LEU A 55 11.45 -2.48 8.53
CA LEU A 55 11.08 -1.35 9.37
C LEU A 55 10.93 -1.73 10.86
N HIS A 56 11.10 -3.01 11.22
CA HIS A 56 10.88 -3.52 12.58
C HIS A 56 9.47 -3.24 13.15
N VAL A 57 8.47 -3.12 12.28
CA VAL A 57 7.06 -2.84 12.65
C VAL A 57 6.13 -4.05 12.47
N GLY A 58 6.68 -5.24 12.18
CA GLY A 58 5.89 -6.45 11.95
C GLY A 58 5.39 -6.53 10.50
N GLY A 59 4.08 -6.73 10.29
CA GLY A 59 3.46 -6.76 8.97
C GLY A 59 2.75 -5.45 8.65
N LEU A 60 2.81 -4.99 7.40
CA LEU A 60 2.06 -3.80 6.97
C LEU A 60 0.61 -4.18 6.63
N THR A 61 -0.32 -3.25 6.86
CA THR A 61 -1.70 -3.39 6.34
C THR A 61 -1.68 -3.31 4.81
N VAL A 62 -2.44 -4.21 4.17
CA VAL A 62 -2.62 -4.24 2.71
C VAL A 62 -4.07 -3.91 2.39
N PHE A 63 -4.27 -2.83 1.64
CA PHE A 63 -5.56 -2.43 1.09
C PHE A 63 -5.62 -2.78 -0.39
N CYS A 64 -6.71 -3.35 -0.88
CA CYS A 64 -6.91 -3.60 -2.31
C CYS A 64 -8.23 -3.02 -2.79
N GLN A 65 -8.23 -2.39 -3.96
CA GLN A 65 -9.45 -2.06 -4.69
C GLN A 65 -9.36 -2.56 -6.12
N ASP A 66 -10.32 -3.40 -6.47
CA ASP A 66 -10.60 -3.79 -7.84
C ASP A 66 -12.12 -3.84 -8.03
N PRO A 67 -12.69 -3.08 -8.98
CA PRO A 67 -14.13 -3.12 -9.27
C PRO A 67 -14.65 -4.51 -9.64
N ILE A 68 -13.75 -5.43 -10.00
CA ILE A 68 -14.07 -6.76 -10.50
C ILE A 68 -14.24 -7.80 -9.38
N TYR A 69 -13.90 -7.46 -8.13
CA TYR A 69 -14.05 -8.39 -7.01
C TYR A 69 -15.51 -8.74 -6.72
N ASN A 70 -15.79 -10.04 -6.67
CA ASN A 70 -17.06 -10.58 -6.19
C ASN A 70 -17.00 -10.90 -4.68
N ASN A 71 -18.09 -11.43 -4.11
CA ASN A 71 -18.15 -11.75 -2.68
C ASN A 71 -17.18 -12.88 -2.28
N ALA A 72 -16.92 -13.84 -3.18
CA ALA A 72 -15.97 -14.91 -2.92
C ALA A 72 -14.53 -14.37 -2.87
N ASP A 73 -14.17 -13.48 -3.80
CA ASP A 73 -12.88 -12.77 -3.80
C ASP A 73 -12.68 -12.04 -2.48
N LYS A 74 -13.65 -11.20 -2.09
CA LYS A 74 -13.59 -10.42 -0.85
C LYS A 74 -13.36 -11.28 0.39
N ARG A 75 -14.05 -12.41 0.46
CA ARG A 75 -13.90 -13.36 1.56
C ARG A 75 -12.48 -13.94 1.61
N VAL A 76 -12.00 -14.50 0.50
CA VAL A 76 -10.67 -15.12 0.42
C VAL A 76 -9.57 -14.11 0.72
N LEU A 77 -9.71 -12.88 0.20
CA LEU A 77 -8.77 -11.79 0.43
C LEU A 77 -8.73 -11.38 1.90
N ALA A 78 -9.88 -11.25 2.56
CA ALA A 78 -9.97 -10.95 3.99
C ALA A 78 -9.33 -12.05 4.84
N GLU A 79 -9.60 -13.33 4.55
CA GLU A 79 -8.99 -14.49 5.21
C GLU A 79 -7.46 -14.51 5.03
N SER A 80 -6.96 -13.94 3.93
CA SER A 80 -5.52 -13.83 3.63
C SER A 80 -4.85 -12.59 4.24
N GLY A 81 -5.58 -11.74 4.97
CA GLY A 81 -5.06 -10.52 5.59
C GLY A 81 -5.06 -9.29 4.69
N ILE A 82 -5.81 -9.31 3.58
CA ILE A 82 -6.01 -8.17 2.68
C ILE A 82 -7.33 -7.48 3.00
N GLN A 83 -7.31 -6.17 3.20
CA GLN A 83 -8.51 -5.36 3.38
C GLN A 83 -9.02 -4.87 2.03
N VAL A 84 -10.17 -5.38 1.59
CA VAL A 84 -10.81 -4.88 0.37
C VAL A 84 -11.49 -3.55 0.66
N VAL A 85 -11.12 -2.51 -0.08
CA VAL A 85 -11.77 -1.21 -0.03
C VAL A 85 -12.98 -1.24 -0.94
N ASP A 86 -14.14 -1.38 -0.30
CA ASP A 86 -15.41 -1.52 -1.01
C ASP A 86 -15.89 -0.19 -1.63
N GLY A 87 -16.55 -0.29 -2.79
CA GLY A 87 -17.11 0.86 -3.51
C GLY A 87 -16.55 1.08 -4.92
N ARG A 88 -17.29 1.85 -5.72
CA ARG A 88 -16.87 2.29 -7.07
C ARG A 88 -16.21 3.68 -6.98
N GLY A 89 -15.36 4.03 -7.95
CA GLY A 89 -14.87 5.42 -8.08
C GLY A 89 -13.58 5.76 -7.32
N GLY A 90 -12.76 4.78 -6.94
CA GLY A 90 -11.39 5.04 -6.49
C GLY A 90 -11.23 5.41 -5.01
N LEU A 91 -12.15 4.97 -4.14
CA LEU A 91 -12.05 5.20 -2.68
C LEU A 91 -10.68 4.82 -2.09
N ALA A 92 -9.99 3.81 -2.63
CA ALA A 92 -8.63 3.47 -2.18
C ALA A 92 -7.60 4.61 -2.36
N PHE A 93 -7.85 5.60 -3.22
CA PHE A 93 -7.00 6.79 -3.31
C PHE A 93 -6.99 7.61 -2.02
N THR A 94 -8.05 7.57 -1.20
CA THR A 94 -8.09 8.29 0.08
C THR A 94 -7.19 7.67 1.14
N TYR A 95 -6.71 6.45 0.92
CA TYR A 95 -5.77 5.75 1.78
C TYR A 95 -4.32 6.06 1.43
N ILE A 96 -4.05 6.87 0.42
CA ILE A 96 -2.69 7.20 -0.02
C ILE A 96 -2.18 8.45 0.69
N ASP A 97 -1.08 8.30 1.41
CA ASP A 97 -0.32 9.36 2.07
C ASP A 97 1.19 9.17 1.87
N GLU A 98 2.01 9.96 2.57
CA GLU A 98 3.48 9.89 2.52
C GLU A 98 4.08 8.55 2.96
N ASN A 99 3.32 7.70 3.65
CA ASN A 99 3.77 6.40 4.17
C ASN A 99 3.09 5.23 3.46
N THR A 100 2.75 5.43 2.20
CA THR A 100 2.04 4.43 1.41
C THR A 100 2.91 3.89 0.28
N PHE A 101 3.03 2.57 0.20
CA PHE A 101 3.54 1.88 -0.97
C PHE A 101 2.39 1.53 -1.91
N VAL A 102 2.38 2.09 -3.12
CA VAL A 102 1.30 1.86 -4.09
C VAL A 102 1.69 0.75 -5.05
N LEU A 103 0.86 -0.30 -5.15
CA LEU A 103 0.95 -1.33 -6.17
C LEU A 103 -0.18 -1.15 -7.18
N SER A 104 0.10 -1.28 -8.47
CA SER A 104 -0.90 -1.13 -9.52
C SER A 104 -0.59 -2.05 -10.69
N TYR A 105 -1.56 -2.87 -11.09
CA TYR A 105 -1.39 -3.83 -12.19
C TYR A 105 -2.44 -3.58 -13.27
N HIS A 106 -2.02 -2.87 -14.32
CA HIS A 106 -2.86 -2.55 -15.49
C HIS A 106 -4.34 -2.17 -15.20
N PRO A 107 -4.61 -1.27 -14.25
CA PRO A 107 -5.98 -0.84 -13.99
C PRO A 107 -6.50 -0.01 -15.17
N ASN A 108 -7.80 -0.08 -15.45
CA ASN A 108 -8.45 0.75 -16.47
C ASN A 108 -8.65 2.22 -16.03
N ILE A 109 -7.76 2.71 -15.16
CA ILE A 109 -7.76 4.07 -14.61
C ILE A 109 -6.31 4.57 -14.46
N PRO A 110 -6.07 5.89 -14.52
CA PRO A 110 -4.74 6.49 -14.54
C PRO A 110 -4.05 6.55 -13.16
N VAL A 111 -3.92 5.42 -12.44
CA VAL A 111 -3.40 5.37 -11.05
C VAL A 111 -2.07 6.10 -10.91
N LYS A 112 -1.11 5.86 -11.81
CA LYS A 112 0.22 6.48 -11.77
C LYS A 112 0.15 8.02 -11.85
N GLN A 113 -0.74 8.55 -12.69
CA GLN A 113 -0.92 10.00 -12.85
C GLN A 113 -1.62 10.61 -11.63
N VAL A 114 -2.62 9.92 -11.07
CA VAL A 114 -3.30 10.36 -9.83
C VAL A 114 -2.30 10.41 -8.68
N VAL A 115 -1.52 9.35 -8.49
CA VAL A 115 -0.49 9.28 -7.42
C VAL A 115 0.58 10.35 -7.60
N ALA A 116 1.02 10.61 -8.83
CA ALA A 116 1.98 11.70 -9.10
C ALA A 116 1.41 13.06 -8.70
N ASN A 117 0.14 13.33 -8.99
CA ASN A 117 -0.54 14.56 -8.58
C ASN A 117 -0.68 14.66 -7.05
N LEU A 118 -1.09 13.58 -6.37
CA LEU A 118 -1.15 13.53 -4.91
C LEU A 118 0.21 13.81 -4.27
N ARG A 119 1.29 13.24 -4.83
CA ARG A 119 2.66 13.48 -4.36
C ARG A 119 3.05 14.96 -4.47
N LEU A 120 2.70 15.65 -5.56
CA LEU A 120 2.98 17.08 -5.71
C LEU A 120 2.34 17.91 -4.58
N TYR A 121 1.14 17.53 -4.15
CA TYR A 121 0.45 18.18 -3.04
C TYR A 121 1.06 17.84 -1.66
N LEU A 122 1.53 16.60 -1.46
CA LEU A 122 2.14 16.16 -0.20
C LEU A 122 3.59 16.68 -0.02
N TYR A 123 4.34 16.86 -1.11
CA TYR A 123 5.77 17.16 -1.08
C TYR A 123 6.14 18.43 -0.26
N PRO A 124 5.43 19.57 -0.37
CA PRO A 124 5.71 20.75 0.46
C PRO A 124 5.51 20.48 1.96
N LYS A 125 4.51 19.67 2.33
CA LYS A 125 4.20 19.32 3.71
C LYS A 125 5.29 18.41 4.31
N VAL A 126 5.72 17.40 3.56
CA VAL A 126 6.82 16.51 3.94
C VAL A 126 8.12 17.31 4.12
N LYS A 127 8.44 18.22 3.20
CA LYS A 127 9.65 19.05 3.29
C LYS A 127 9.63 19.94 4.55
N LYS A 128 8.48 20.52 4.90
CA LYS A 128 8.32 21.32 6.12
C LYS A 128 8.51 20.46 7.37
N HIS A 129 7.87 19.28 7.43
CA HIS A 129 7.99 18.37 8.57
C HIS A 129 9.45 17.92 8.79
N LEU A 130 10.13 17.49 7.73
CA LEU A 130 11.55 17.08 7.80
C LEU A 130 12.48 18.22 8.26
N ALA A 131 12.19 19.47 7.86
CA ALA A 131 12.95 20.63 8.30
C ALA A 131 12.78 20.90 9.81
N THR A 132 11.55 20.81 10.33
CA THR A 132 11.27 20.94 11.78
C THR A 132 11.90 19.82 12.61
N THR A 133 11.86 18.56 12.14
CA THR A 133 12.43 17.43 12.87
C THR A 133 13.95 17.53 12.97
N LYS A 134 14.62 17.98 11.90
CA LYS A 134 16.07 18.26 11.91
C LYS A 134 16.45 19.40 12.87
N ALA A 135 15.62 20.44 12.95
CA ALA A 135 15.86 21.57 13.87
C ALA A 135 15.71 21.16 15.35
N SER A 136 14.82 20.22 15.66
CA SER A 136 14.64 19.69 17.02
C SER A 136 15.71 18.69 17.47
N SER A 137 16.45 18.07 16.53
CA SER A 137 17.48 17.08 16.85
C SER A 137 18.90 17.65 17.02
N SER A 138 19.09 18.97 16.85
CA SER A 138 20.41 19.62 16.90
C SER A 138 20.71 20.35 18.22
N THR A 139 19.98 20.10 19.31
CA THR A 139 20.13 20.84 20.58
C THR A 139 20.77 20.06 21.74
N THR A 140 21.36 18.90 21.51
CA THR A 140 22.15 18.18 22.55
C THR A 140 23.59 17.99 22.08
N THR A 141 24.41 19.02 22.28
CA THR A 141 25.86 18.84 22.39
C THR A 141 26.13 18.17 23.75
N PRO A 142 26.71 16.96 23.82
CA PRO A 142 27.17 16.45 25.10
C PRO A 142 28.39 17.28 25.50
N CYS A 143 28.28 18.05 26.58
CA CYS A 143 29.45 18.60 27.25
C CYS A 143 30.33 17.43 27.69
N LEU A 144 31.48 17.26 27.05
CA LEU A 144 32.52 16.34 27.51
C LEU A 144 33.00 16.81 28.90
N PRO A 145 33.09 15.92 29.91
CA PRO A 145 33.69 16.30 31.18
C PRO A 145 35.17 16.60 30.95
N THR A 146 35.59 17.82 31.29
CA THR A 146 37.00 18.16 31.41
C THR A 146 37.62 17.29 32.50
N LYS A 147 38.48 16.35 32.10
CA LYS A 147 39.32 15.61 33.04
C LYS A 147 40.33 16.58 33.63
N ASN A 148 40.18 16.87 34.92
CA ASN A 148 41.25 17.45 35.73
C ASN A 148 42.05 16.29 36.31
N TRP A 149 43.33 16.22 35.89
CA TRP A 149 44.49 15.54 36.47
C TRP A 149 44.26 14.16 37.12
#